data_AF-A0AAJ0HE42-F1
#
_entry.id   AF-A0AAJ0HE42-F1
#
_cell.length_a   1.000
_cell.length_b   1.000
_cell.length_c   1.000
_cell.angle_alpha   90.00
_cell.angle_beta   90.00
_cell.angle_gamma   90.00
#
_symmetry.space_group_name_H-M   'P 1'
#
loop_
_entity.id
_entity.type
_entity.pdbx_description
1 polymer ?
#
loop_
_entity_poly.entity_id
_entity_poly.type
_entity_poly.pdbx_seq_one_letter_code
_entity_poly.pdbx_strand_id
1 'polypeptide(L)'
;MPVDFHLGPSEAATRAAAAGFAQHVLVPARTAYLQHDQHHLRFQATRPAYAAGVKGGLLKGQVSPAHGGSAGSLVEAAIMVEECYAVEPSAALTIFATGLGLTPLNIAGTPDHAG
;
A
#
# COMPACT_ATOMS: atom_id res chain seq x y z
N MET A 1 -8.14 1.25 -30.44
CA MET A 1 -7.44 0.33 -29.52
C MET A 1 -8.31 -0.90 -29.33
N PRO A 2 -7.76 -2.13 -29.42
CA PRO A 2 -8.52 -3.30 -29.03
C PRO A 2 -8.82 -3.26 -27.52
N VAL A 3 -9.93 -3.84 -27.11
CA VAL A 3 -10.20 -4.13 -25.70
C VAL A 3 -9.25 -5.26 -25.28
N ASP A 4 -8.48 -5.04 -24.21
CA ASP A 4 -7.49 -5.99 -23.68
C ASP A 4 -7.60 -6.09 -22.16
N PHE A 5 -7.47 -7.30 -21.64
CA PHE A 5 -7.56 -7.64 -20.22
C PHE A 5 -6.34 -8.44 -19.72
N HIS A 6 -5.34 -8.64 -20.57
CA HIS A 6 -4.10 -9.28 -20.16
C HIS A 6 -3.27 -8.31 -19.33
N LEU A 7 -2.69 -8.81 -18.23
CA LEU A 7 -1.77 -8.00 -17.44
C LEU A 7 -0.49 -7.73 -18.23
N GLY A 8 -0.07 -6.48 -18.23
CA GLY A 8 1.27 -6.07 -18.65
C GLY A 8 2.34 -6.57 -17.67
N PRO A 9 3.63 -6.50 -18.06
CA PRO A 9 4.73 -6.93 -17.19
C PRO A 9 4.80 -6.22 -15.84
N SER A 10 4.50 -4.90 -15.79
CA SER A 10 4.54 -4.12 -14.55
C SER A 10 3.35 -4.44 -13.62
N GLU A 11 2.17 -4.68 -14.18
CA GLU A 11 0.99 -5.15 -13.45
C GLU A 11 1.20 -6.54 -12.88
N ALA A 12 1.79 -7.46 -13.65
CA ALA A 12 2.15 -8.80 -13.17
C ALA A 12 3.20 -8.75 -12.04
N ALA A 13 4.19 -7.86 -12.15
CA ALA A 13 5.18 -7.64 -11.10
C ALA A 13 4.54 -7.03 -9.85
N THR A 14 3.62 -6.08 -10.01
CA THR A 14 2.85 -5.47 -8.91
C THR A 14 2.05 -6.53 -8.16
N ARG A 15 1.35 -7.41 -8.88
CA ARG A 15 0.62 -8.54 -8.29
C ARG A 15 1.54 -9.43 -7.46
N ALA A 16 2.67 -9.85 -8.04
CA ALA A 16 3.61 -10.74 -7.36
C ALA A 16 4.22 -10.09 -6.10
N ALA A 17 4.56 -8.81 -6.17
CA ALA A 17 5.10 -8.06 -5.04
C ALA A 17 4.05 -7.88 -3.93
N ALA A 18 2.80 -7.55 -4.29
CA ALA A 18 1.70 -7.39 -3.35
C ALA A 18 1.35 -8.72 -2.66
N ALA A 19 1.28 -9.82 -3.41
CA ALA A 19 1.09 -11.16 -2.85
C ALA A 19 2.21 -11.54 -1.87
N GLY A 20 3.47 -11.28 -2.24
CA GLY A 20 4.62 -11.50 -1.36
C GLY A 20 4.56 -10.67 -0.07
N PHE A 21 4.22 -9.38 -0.18
CA PHE A 21 4.05 -8.51 0.97
C PHE A 21 2.91 -8.99 1.89
N ALA A 22 1.77 -9.38 1.30
CA ALA A 22 0.63 -9.87 2.05
C ALA A 22 0.97 -11.13 2.87
N GLN A 23 1.61 -12.10 2.23
CA GLN A 23 1.99 -13.37 2.89
C GLN A 23 3.10 -13.18 3.93
N HIS A 24 4.13 -12.39 3.63
CA HIS A 24 5.32 -12.32 4.47
C HIS A 24 5.32 -11.19 5.50
N VAL A 25 4.47 -10.18 5.34
CA VAL A 25 4.41 -9.02 6.24
C VAL A 25 3.05 -8.91 6.92
N LEU A 26 1.95 -9.01 6.17
CA LEU A 26 0.63 -8.77 6.75
C LEU A 26 0.13 -9.96 7.59
N VAL A 27 0.36 -11.21 7.17
CA VAL A 27 -0.01 -12.39 7.97
C VAL A 27 0.64 -12.36 9.36
N PRO A 28 1.95 -12.13 9.53
CA PRO A 28 2.55 -11.96 10.85
C PRO A 28 1.96 -10.79 11.66
N ALA A 29 1.62 -9.68 10.98
CA ALA A 29 1.02 -8.52 11.64
C ALA A 29 -0.31 -8.87 12.31
N ARG A 30 -1.14 -9.69 11.64
CA ARG A 30 -2.38 -10.23 12.21
C ARG A 30 -2.16 -11.03 13.47
N THR A 31 -1.20 -11.96 13.44
CA THR A 31 -0.86 -12.76 14.62
C THR A 31 -0.42 -11.88 15.79
N ALA A 32 0.34 -10.82 15.52
CA ALA A 32 0.80 -9.88 16.53
C ALA A 32 -0.35 -9.05 17.13
N TYR A 33 -1.18 -8.41 16.30
CA TYR A 33 -2.23 -7.55 16.83
C TYR A 33 -3.36 -8.32 17.53
N LEU A 34 -3.59 -9.59 17.16
CA LEU A 34 -4.61 -10.43 17.82
C LEU A 34 -4.28 -10.79 19.27
N GLN A 35 -3.05 -10.53 19.74
CA GLN A 35 -2.66 -10.70 21.15
C GLN A 35 -3.20 -9.58 22.07
N HIS A 36 -3.84 -8.56 21.51
CA HIS A 36 -4.33 -7.40 22.25
C HIS A 36 -5.85 -7.27 22.16
N ASP A 37 -6.50 -6.87 23.24
CA ASP A 37 -7.96 -6.62 23.24
C ASP A 37 -8.30 -5.17 22.83
N GLN A 38 -7.49 -4.21 23.28
CA GLN A 38 -7.75 -2.79 23.06
C GLN A 38 -7.33 -2.35 21.65
N HIS A 39 -8.22 -1.66 20.93
CA HIS A 39 -8.00 -1.25 19.54
C HIS A 39 -6.70 -0.45 19.32
N HIS A 40 -6.36 0.47 20.22
CA HIS A 40 -5.14 1.26 20.08
C HIS A 40 -3.86 0.41 20.23
N LEU A 41 -3.89 -0.63 21.06
CA LEU A 41 -2.78 -1.59 21.18
C LEU A 41 -2.70 -2.48 19.93
N ARG A 42 -3.84 -2.90 19.37
CA ARG A 42 -3.88 -3.61 18.07
C ARG A 42 -3.25 -2.77 16.96
N PHE A 43 -3.62 -1.50 16.88
CA PHE A 43 -3.03 -0.57 15.92
C PHE A 43 -1.52 -0.38 16.13
N GLN A 44 -1.07 -0.14 17.36
CA GLN A 44 0.36 0.00 17.64
C GLN A 44 1.16 -1.26 17.29
N ALA A 45 0.59 -2.44 17.47
CA ALA A 45 1.20 -3.71 17.12
C ALA A 45 1.43 -3.89 15.60
N THR A 46 0.75 -3.13 14.73
CA THR A 46 0.99 -3.17 13.27
C THR A 46 2.15 -2.29 12.81
N ARG A 47 2.74 -1.48 13.69
CA ARG A 47 3.86 -0.58 13.36
C ARG A 47 5.03 -1.27 12.64
N PRO A 48 5.47 -2.49 13.03
CA PRO A 48 6.54 -3.19 12.31
C PRO A 48 6.17 -3.52 10.86
N ALA A 49 4.91 -3.90 10.60
CA ALA A 49 4.42 -4.18 9.25
C ALA A 49 4.34 -2.89 8.40
N TYR A 50 3.89 -1.79 9.01
CA TYR A 50 3.93 -0.47 8.35
C TYR A 50 5.35 -0.07 7.97
N ALA A 51 6.31 -0.19 8.89
CA ALA A 51 7.72 0.11 8.64
C ALA A 51 8.34 -0.78 7.55
N ALA A 52 7.99 -2.07 7.53
CA ALA A 52 8.37 -2.98 6.44
C ALA A 52 7.78 -2.53 5.10
N GLY A 53 6.54 -2.05 5.08
CA GLY A 53 5.93 -1.47 3.88
C GLY A 53 6.60 -0.19 3.40
N VAL A 54 7.02 0.69 4.31
CA VAL A 54 7.85 1.86 3.98
C VAL A 54 9.17 1.42 3.33
N LYS A 55 9.88 0.48 3.97
CA LYS A 55 11.16 -0.05 3.47
C LYS A 55 11.02 -0.74 2.12
N GLY A 56 9.90 -1.44 1.89
CA GLY A 56 9.54 -2.08 0.63
C GLY A 56 9.07 -1.11 -0.46
N GLY A 57 8.99 0.19 -0.18
CA GLY A 57 8.62 1.21 -1.16
C GLY A 57 7.11 1.40 -1.36
N LEU A 58 6.25 0.73 -0.58
CA LEU A 58 4.79 0.82 -0.75
C LEU A 58 4.26 2.26 -0.54
N LEU A 59 4.82 3.00 0.43
CA LEU A 59 4.45 4.41 0.62
C LEU A 59 4.98 5.31 -0.49
N LYS A 60 6.18 5.03 -1.00
CA LYS A 60 6.73 5.76 -2.15
C LYS A 60 5.88 5.53 -3.40
N GLY A 61 5.32 4.32 -3.54
CA GLY A 61 4.35 3.95 -4.57
C GLY A 61 2.98 4.61 -4.44
N GLN A 62 2.71 5.37 -3.38
CA GLN A 62 1.47 6.16 -3.23
C GLN A 62 1.69 7.63 -3.56
N VAL A 63 2.91 8.04 -3.88
CA VAL A 63 3.25 9.42 -4.24
C VAL A 63 3.47 9.50 -5.74
N SER A 64 2.88 10.51 -6.39
CA SER A 64 3.06 10.75 -7.81
C SER A 64 4.56 10.94 -8.15
N PRO A 65 5.04 10.42 -9.30
CA PRO A 65 6.38 10.72 -9.78
C PRO A 65 6.68 12.22 -9.89
N ALA A 66 5.67 13.07 -10.12
CA ALA A 66 5.80 14.53 -10.14
C ALA A 66 6.26 15.12 -8.79
N HIS A 67 6.06 14.38 -7.69
CA HIS A 67 6.45 14.76 -6.33
C HIS A 67 7.57 13.85 -5.78
N GLY A 68 8.35 13.19 -6.67
CA GLY A 68 9.47 12.32 -6.28
C GLY A 68 9.08 10.92 -5.80
N GLY A 69 7.80 10.54 -5.97
CA GLY A 69 7.30 9.21 -5.68
C GLY A 69 7.54 8.21 -6.80
N SER A 70 6.89 7.05 -6.68
CA SER A 70 6.97 5.96 -7.65
C SER A 70 5.61 5.34 -7.94
N ALA A 71 4.54 6.11 -7.80
CA ALA A 71 3.20 5.63 -8.12
C ALA A 71 3.08 5.25 -9.60
N GLY A 72 2.49 4.08 -9.83
CA GLY A 72 2.13 3.58 -11.15
C GLY A 72 0.71 3.98 -11.54
N SER A 73 0.06 3.11 -12.30
CA SER A 73 -1.34 3.28 -12.72
C SER A 73 -2.34 2.97 -11.60
N LEU A 74 -3.59 3.43 -11.76
CA LEU A 74 -4.68 3.02 -10.87
C LEU A 74 -5.06 1.54 -11.01
N VAL A 75 -4.74 0.89 -12.14
CA VAL A 75 -4.91 -0.56 -12.32
C VAL A 75 -3.94 -1.31 -11.43
N GLU A 76 -2.66 -0.90 -11.42
CA GLU A 76 -1.66 -1.46 -10.50
C GLU A 76 -2.03 -1.21 -9.03
N ALA A 77 -2.59 -0.03 -8.71
CA ALA A 77 -3.11 0.24 -7.37
C ALA A 77 -4.26 -0.71 -6.99
N ALA A 78 -5.20 -0.98 -7.91
CA ALA A 78 -6.29 -1.92 -7.69
C ALA A 78 -5.78 -3.35 -7.45
N ILE A 79 -4.84 -3.82 -8.27
CA ILE A 79 -4.18 -5.13 -8.11
C ILE A 79 -3.51 -5.23 -6.73
N MET A 80 -2.77 -4.19 -6.32
CA MET A 80 -2.11 -4.17 -5.02
C MET A 80 -3.11 -4.23 -3.85
N VAL A 81 -4.20 -3.47 -3.93
CA VAL A 81 -5.27 -3.48 -2.92
C VAL A 81 -5.93 -4.85 -2.83
N GLU A 82 -6.28 -5.45 -3.97
CA GLU A 82 -6.93 -6.77 -4.06
C GLU A 82 -6.09 -7.85 -3.37
N GLU A 83 -4.81 -7.97 -3.75
CA GLU A 83 -3.89 -8.97 -3.18
C GLU A 83 -3.70 -8.80 -1.67
N CYS A 84 -3.63 -7.56 -1.18
CA CYS A 84 -3.49 -7.31 0.26
C CYS A 84 -4.78 -7.64 1.03
N TYR A 85 -5.94 -7.21 0.53
CA TYR A 85 -7.23 -7.42 1.20
C TYR A 85 -7.70 -8.86 1.16
N ALA A 86 -7.29 -9.64 0.15
CA ALA A 86 -7.55 -11.07 0.10
C ALA A 86 -6.89 -11.83 1.27
N VAL A 87 -5.86 -11.26 1.89
CA VAL A 87 -5.10 -11.88 2.97
C VAL A 87 -5.35 -11.23 4.32
N GLU A 88 -5.19 -9.91 4.42
CA GLU A 88 -5.24 -9.21 5.70
C GLU A 88 -5.62 -7.72 5.52
N PRO A 89 -6.89 -7.35 5.80
CA PRO A 89 -7.37 -5.98 5.59
C PRO A 89 -6.88 -4.96 6.62
N SER A 90 -6.67 -5.34 7.88
CA SER A 90 -6.57 -4.36 8.98
C SER A 90 -5.26 -3.58 8.96
N ALA A 91 -4.13 -4.27 8.83
CA ALA A 91 -2.82 -3.64 8.71
C ALA A 91 -2.64 -3.02 7.31
N ALA A 92 -3.18 -3.64 6.26
CA ALA A 92 -3.17 -3.09 4.91
C ALA A 92 -3.87 -1.72 4.84
N LEU A 93 -5.04 -1.57 5.48
CA LEU A 93 -5.80 -0.32 5.50
C LEU A 93 -4.98 0.86 6.04
N THR A 94 -4.09 0.63 7.01
CA THR A 94 -3.24 1.73 7.53
C THR A 94 -2.31 2.28 6.45
N ILE A 95 -1.77 1.41 5.59
CA ILE A 95 -0.92 1.82 4.46
C ILE A 95 -1.76 2.57 3.42
N PHE A 96 -2.94 2.07 3.07
CA PHE A 96 -3.80 2.73 2.07
C PHE A 96 -4.43 4.04 2.57
N ALA A 97 -4.71 4.15 3.86
CA ALA A 97 -5.20 5.38 4.48
C ALA A 97 -4.16 6.50 4.39
N THR A 98 -2.86 6.19 4.53
CA THR A 98 -1.79 7.16 4.24
C THR A 98 -1.87 7.64 2.79
N GLY A 99 -2.04 6.74 1.82
CA GLY A 99 -2.16 7.09 0.41
C GLY A 99 -3.37 7.97 0.12
N LEU A 100 -4.51 7.69 0.76
CA LEU A 100 -5.68 8.56 0.70
C LEU A 100 -5.39 9.95 1.29
N GLY A 101 -4.69 10.03 2.43
CA GLY A 101 -4.24 11.29 3.02
C GLY A 101 -3.30 12.10 2.12
N LEU A 102 -2.48 11.43 1.30
CA LEU A 102 -1.57 12.05 0.34
C LEU A 102 -2.25 12.40 -1.00
N THR A 103 -3.43 11.86 -1.28
CA THR A 103 -4.13 12.04 -2.57
C THR A 103 -4.42 13.51 -2.90
N PRO A 104 -4.87 14.38 -1.97
CA PRO A 104 -5.03 15.80 -2.24
C PRO A 104 -3.73 16.48 -2.72
N LEU A 105 -2.59 16.09 -2.14
CA LEU A 105 -1.27 16.61 -2.55
C LEU A 105 -0.85 16.05 -3.91
N ASN A 106 -1.16 14.79 -4.22
CA ASN A 106 -0.89 14.23 -5.53
C ASN A 106 -1.67 14.92 -6.67
N ILE A 107 -2.89 15.38 -6.39
CA ILE A 107 -3.77 16.00 -7.39
C ILE A 107 -3.55 17.51 -7.49
N ALA A 108 -3.41 18.19 -6.36
CA ALA A 108 -3.40 19.66 -6.29
C ALA A 108 -2.14 20.25 -5.65
N GLY A 109 -1.14 19.42 -5.34
CA GLY A 109 0.13 19.85 -4.76
C GLY A 109 0.86 20.83 -5.68
N THR A 110 1.42 21.87 -5.07
CA THR A 110 2.35 22.81 -5.71
C THR A 110 3.69 22.70 -4.99
N PRO A 111 4.81 23.16 -5.60
CA PRO A 111 6.11 23.14 -4.95
C PRO A 111 6.14 23.81 -3.57
N ASP A 112 5.31 24.84 -3.35
CA ASP A 112 5.23 25.58 -2.08
C ASP A 112 4.70 24.74 -0.91
N HIS A 113 4.01 23.62 -1.20
CA HIS A 113 3.48 22.69 -0.18
C HIS A 113 4.49 21.61 0.25
N ALA A 114 5.67 21.56 -0.37
CA ALA A 114 6.70 20.54 -0.11
C ALA A 114 7.74 20.95 0.97
N GLY A 115 7.47 22.03 1.70
CA GLY A 115 8.35 22.62 2.73
C GLY A 115 8.61 21.73 3.94
#